data_AF-A0A5C7HJZ2-F1
#
_entry.id   AF-A0A5C7HJZ2-F1
#
_cell.length_a   1.000
_cell.length_b   1.000
_cell.length_c   1.000
_cell.angle_alpha   90.00
_cell.angle_beta   90.00
_cell.angle_gamma   90.00
#
_symmetry.space_group_name_H-M   'P 1'
#
loop_
_entity.id
_entity.type
_entity.pdbx_description
1 polymer ?
#
loop_
_entity_poly.entity_id
_entity_poly.type
_entity_poly.pdbx_seq_one_letter_code
_entity_poly.pdbx_strand_id
1 'polypeptide(L)'
;MSADMATGSNASLHIPQFSGENYQIWVAKMRSYLKSFGLWEYVAEDKQVPALRANPTIAQIKQHEEEKMKRDKAVTCLHSALTDSVSLASCTWK
;
A
#
# COMPACT_ATOMS: atom_id res chain seq x y z
N MET A 1 -17.28 -30.96 11.87
CA MET A 1 -17.10 -29.53 12.19
C MET A 1 -16.11 -28.99 11.17
N SER A 2 -16.60 -28.46 10.04
CA SER A 2 -15.74 -27.90 9.00
C SER A 2 -15.31 -26.50 9.41
N ALA A 3 -14.01 -26.25 9.38
CA ALA A 3 -13.45 -24.91 9.53
C ALA A 3 -13.12 -24.38 8.13
N ASP A 4 -14.04 -23.60 7.58
CA ASP A 4 -13.72 -22.60 6.57
C ASP A 4 -12.87 -21.51 7.23
N MET A 5 -11.60 -21.32 6.85
CA MET A 5 -10.89 -20.08 7.15
C MET A 5 -9.82 -19.75 6.10
N ALA A 6 -10.06 -18.60 5.47
CA ALA A 6 -9.13 -17.73 4.77
C ALA A 6 -8.44 -18.27 3.51
N THR A 7 -9.20 -18.26 2.40
CA THR A 7 -8.61 -17.85 1.11
C THR A 7 -8.20 -16.38 1.27
N GLY A 8 -7.02 -16.13 1.83
CA GLY A 8 -6.31 -14.89 1.63
C GLY A 8 -5.97 -14.81 0.14
N SER A 9 -6.91 -14.31 -0.66
CA SER A 9 -6.63 -13.96 -2.04
C SER A 9 -5.59 -12.84 -2.02
N ASN A 10 -4.32 -13.22 -2.01
CA ASN A 10 -3.23 -12.38 -2.52
C ASN A 10 -3.42 -12.26 -4.03
N ALA A 11 -4.53 -11.65 -4.45
CA ALA A 11 -4.66 -11.14 -5.79
C ALA A 11 -3.51 -10.14 -5.94
N SER A 12 -2.47 -10.55 -6.67
CA SER A 12 -1.38 -9.66 -7.05
C SER A 12 -1.99 -8.60 -7.95
N LEU A 13 -2.55 -7.56 -7.33
CA LEU A 13 -3.09 -6.42 -8.05
C LEU A 13 -1.88 -5.71 -8.63
N HIS A 14 -1.71 -5.88 -9.94
CA HIS A 14 -0.66 -5.24 -10.71
C HIS A 14 -0.76 -3.72 -10.55
N ILE A 15 0.33 -3.09 -10.12
CA ILE A 15 0.39 -1.65 -9.95
C ILE A 15 0.10 -0.99 -11.32
N PRO A 16 -0.87 -0.05 -11.41
CA PRO A 16 -1.13 0.65 -12.66
C PRO A 16 0.12 1.42 -13.13
N GLN A 17 0.74 0.99 -14.23
CA GLN A 17 1.92 1.65 -14.80
C GLN A 17 1.52 2.86 -15.66
N PHE A 18 2.27 3.95 -15.55
CA PHE A 18 2.07 5.13 -16.38
C PHE A 18 2.90 5.02 -17.66
N SER A 19 2.23 4.85 -18.81
CA SER A 19 2.89 4.70 -20.12
C SER A 19 3.16 6.03 -20.84
N GLY A 20 3.04 7.18 -20.16
CA GLY A 20 3.19 8.50 -20.77
C GLY A 20 1.93 9.04 -21.47
N GLU A 21 0.98 8.18 -21.83
CA GLU A 21 -0.30 8.52 -22.46
C GLU A 21 -1.48 8.28 -21.52
N ASN A 22 -2.65 8.86 -21.84
CA ASN A 22 -3.90 8.65 -21.10
C ASN A 22 -3.81 8.92 -19.59
N TYR A 23 -3.12 10.01 -19.22
CA TYR A 23 -2.91 10.43 -17.82
C TYR A 23 -4.18 10.41 -16.97
N GLN A 24 -5.31 10.90 -17.48
CA GLN A 24 -6.58 10.92 -16.75
C GLN A 24 -7.08 9.51 -16.38
N ILE A 25 -6.93 8.55 -17.30
CA ILE A 25 -7.31 7.15 -17.08
C ILE A 25 -6.35 6.52 -16.06
N TRP A 26 -5.05 6.79 -16.18
CA TRP A 26 -4.05 6.29 -15.22
C TRP A 26 -4.31 6.83 -13.81
N VAL A 27 -4.56 8.13 -13.66
CA VAL A 27 -4.89 8.74 -12.36
C VAL A 27 -6.13 8.08 -11.74
N ALA A 28 -7.18 7.84 -12.53
CA ALA A 28 -8.38 7.17 -12.04
C ALA A 28 -8.10 5.72 -11.58
N LYS A 29 -7.28 4.96 -12.32
CA LYS A 29 -6.86 3.61 -11.94
C LYS A 29 -5.98 3.60 -10.69
N MET A 30 -4.98 4.47 -10.63
CA MET A 30 -4.07 4.56 -9.49
C MET A 30 -4.78 5.01 -8.21
N ARG A 31 -5.69 6.00 -8.32
CA ARG A 31 -6.53 6.41 -7.19
C ARG A 31 -7.41 5.25 -6.70
N SER A 32 -8.02 4.49 -7.60
CA SER A 32 -8.87 3.36 -7.23
C SER A 32 -8.06 2.23 -6.55
N TYR A 33 -6.87 1.92 -7.08
CA TYR A 33 -5.92 0.99 -6.49
C TYR A 33 -5.51 1.42 -5.07
N LEU A 34 -5.08 2.67 -4.89
CA LEU A 34 -4.68 3.17 -3.57
C LEU A 34 -5.85 3.17 -2.58
N LYS A 35 -7.07 3.48 -3.02
CA LYS A 35 -8.27 3.44 -2.18
C LYS A 35 -8.61 2.02 -1.72
N SER A 36 -8.52 1.00 -2.59
CA SER A 36 -8.80 -0.39 -2.19
C SER A 36 -7.83 -0.92 -1.13
N PHE A 37 -6.62 -0.36 -1.06
CA PHE A 37 -5.61 -0.72 -0.05
C PHE A 37 -5.54 0.25 1.14
N GLY A 38 -6.44 1.25 1.23
CA GLY A 38 -6.39 2.25 2.30
C GLY A 38 -5.13 3.15 2.26
N LEU A 39 -4.48 3.24 1.10
CA LEU A 39 -3.23 3.98 0.89
C LEU A 39 -3.47 5.43 0.44
N TRP A 40 -4.67 5.74 -0.07
CA TRP A 40 -4.99 7.05 -0.63
C TRP A 40 -4.80 8.20 0.36
N GLU A 41 -5.15 8.00 1.63
CA GLU A 41 -4.98 9.01 2.69
C GLU A 41 -3.52 9.43 2.88
N TYR A 42 -2.59 8.49 2.73
CA TYR A 42 -1.15 8.74 2.84
C TYR A 42 -0.58 9.51 1.66
N VAL A 43 -1.22 9.41 0.50
CA VAL A 43 -0.79 10.09 -0.72
C VAL A 43 -1.44 11.47 -0.87
N ALA A 44 -2.75 11.55 -0.62
CA ALA A 44 -3.53 12.75 -0.89
C ALA A 44 -3.53 13.74 0.28
N GLU A 45 -3.49 13.24 1.52
CA GLU A 45 -3.62 14.06 2.73
C GLU A 45 -2.31 14.12 3.52
N ASP A 46 -1.22 13.54 2.99
CA ASP A 46 0.07 13.39 3.67
C ASP A 46 -0.08 12.87 5.10
N LYS A 47 -0.99 11.89 5.28
CA LYS A 47 -1.37 11.38 6.60
C LYS A 47 -0.14 11.02 7.44
N GLN A 48 0.02 11.74 8.55
CA GLN A 48 1.08 11.52 9.53
C GLN A 48 0.80 10.23 10.32
N VAL A 49 1.78 9.32 10.43
CA VAL A 49 1.70 8.18 11.34
C VAL A 49 2.00 8.71 12.74
N PRO A 50 1.06 8.68 13.69
CA PRO A 50 1.27 9.23 15.01
C PRO A 50 2.41 8.50 15.73
N ALA A 51 3.19 9.25 16.51
CA ALA A 51 4.19 8.68 17.38
C ALA A 51 3.53 7.77 18.44
N LEU A 52 4.19 6.65 18.76
CA LEU A 52 3.79 5.82 19.89
C LEU A 52 3.93 6.61 21.20
N ARG A 53 2.95 6.48 22.09
CA ARG A 53 3.02 7.02 23.46
C ARG A 53 4.08 6.28 24.29
N ALA A 54 4.50 6.86 25.42
CA ALA A 54 5.58 6.34 26.27
C ALA A 54 5.35 4.89 26.79
N ASN A 55 4.11 4.47 27.01
CA ASN A 55 3.75 3.11 27.43
C ASN A 55 2.66 2.52 26.51
N PRO A 56 3.03 2.04 25.32
CA PRO A 56 2.07 1.51 24.37
C PRO A 56 1.70 0.06 24.73
N THR A 57 0.46 -0.34 24.43
CA THR A 57 0.07 -1.75 24.48
C THR A 57 0.56 -2.47 23.22
N ILE A 58 0.66 -3.81 23.26
CA ILE A 58 1.04 -4.61 22.09
C ILE A 58 0.12 -4.32 20.88
N ALA A 59 -1.18 -4.12 21.13
CA ALA A 59 -2.13 -3.75 20.08
C ALA A 59 -1.80 -2.40 19.44
N GLN A 60 -1.36 -1.42 20.23
CA GLN A 60 -0.96 -0.09 19.71
C GLN A 60 0.35 -0.15 18.91
N ILE A 61 1.30 -0.97 19.34
CA ILE A 61 2.55 -1.19 18.59
C ILE A 61 2.25 -1.80 17.23
N LYS A 62 1.45 -2.88 17.19
CA LYS A 62 1.04 -3.54 15.94
C LYS A 62 0.32 -2.59 14.99
N GLN A 63 -0.62 -1.80 15.51
CA GLN A 63 -1.33 -0.81 14.70
C GLN A 63 -0.39 0.25 14.13
N HIS A 64 0.56 0.74 14.93
CA HIS A 64 1.55 1.72 14.48
C HIS A 64 2.45 1.16 13.38
N GLU A 65 2.92 -0.08 13.52
CA GLU A 65 3.70 -0.78 12.48
C GLU A 65 2.89 -0.97 11.19
N GLU A 66 1.61 -1.32 11.30
CA GLU A 66 0.73 -1.46 10.13
C GLU A 66 0.53 -0.12 9.40
N GLU A 67 0.25 0.97 10.12
CA GLU A 67 0.10 2.30 9.52
C GLU A 67 1.41 2.80 8.89
N LYS A 68 2.56 2.51 9.53
CA LYS A 68 3.89 2.78 8.94
C LYS A 68 4.11 1.99 7.66
N MET A 69 3.78 0.70 7.66
CA MET A 69 3.89 -0.15 6.47
C MET A 69 2.97 0.32 5.34
N LYS A 70 1.75 0.79 5.65
CA LYS A 70 0.85 1.38 4.66
C LYS A 70 1.45 2.63 4.03
N ARG A 71 2.01 3.55 4.82
CA ARG A 71 2.72 4.72 4.30
C ARG A 71 3.83 4.32 3.32
N ASP A 72 4.73 3.44 3.76
CA ASP A 72 5.90 3.05 2.96
C ASP A 72 5.46 2.33 1.67
N LYS A 73 4.40 1.53 1.74
CA LYS A 73 3.78 0.90 0.58
C LYS A 73 3.17 1.93 -0.38
N ALA A 74 2.50 2.96 0.12
CA ALA A 74 1.93 4.01 -0.71
C ALA A 74 3.00 4.73 -1.54
N VAL A 75 4.12 5.09 -0.91
CA VAL A 75 5.28 5.70 -1.56
C VAL A 75 5.88 4.76 -2.60
N THR A 76 6.11 3.50 -2.22
CA THR A 76 6.67 2.48 -3.12
C THR A 76 5.76 2.26 -4.34
N CYS A 77 4.43 2.19 -4.13
CA CYS A 77 3.47 2.03 -5.22
C CYS A 77 3.52 3.19 -6.22
N LEU A 78 3.62 4.44 -5.76
CA LEU A 78 3.75 5.60 -6.63
C LEU A 78 5.06 5.59 -7.41
N HIS A 79 6.18 5.32 -6.74
CA HIS A 79 7.48 5.21 -7.41
C HIS A 79 7.47 4.09 -8.46
N SER A 80 6.97 2.91 -8.12
CA SER A 80 6.87 1.80 -9.07
C SER A 80 5.93 2.09 -10.23
N ALA A 81 4.88 2.89 -10.03
CA ALA A 81 3.93 3.24 -11.09
C ALA A 81 4.48 4.27 -12.09
N LEU A 82 5.48 5.06 -11.67
CA LEU A 82 6.11 6.12 -12.46
C LEU A 82 7.47 5.71 -13.06
N THR A 83 8.07 4.62 -12.57
CA THR A 83 9.35 4.11 -13.08
C THR A 83 9.06 3.01 -14.08
N ASP A 84 9.70 3.03 -15.25
CA ASP A 84 9.55 2.00 -16.28
C ASP A 84 9.98 0.63 -15.72
N SER A 85 8.99 -0.16 -15.31
CA SER A 85 8.98 -1.61 -15.13
C SER A 85 10.33 -2.31 -14.93
N VAL A 86 11.07 -2.04 -13.85
CA VAL A 86 12.10 -2.98 -13.40
C VAL A 86 12.28 -2.92 -11.88
N SER A 87 12.15 -4.10 -11.26
CA SER A 87 12.58 -4.42 -9.90
C SER A 87 11.68 -3.93 -8.74
N LEU A 88 10.60 -4.66 -8.45
CA LEU A 88 10.10 -4.75 -7.07
C LEU A 88 9.29 -6.02 -6.73
N ALA A 89 9.30 -7.03 -7.61
CA ALA A 89 8.74 -8.35 -7.29
C ALA A 89 9.72 -9.28 -6.54
N SER A 90 10.98 -8.85 -6.34
CA SER A 90 12.05 -9.73 -5.83
C SER A 90 12.59 -9.37 -4.43
N CYS A 91 12.15 -8.30 -3.78
CA CYS A 91 12.55 -8.03 -2.40
C CYS A 91 11.56 -8.67 -1.42
N THR A 92 11.49 -10.01 -1.49
CA THR A 92 11.05 -10.84 -0.37
C THR A 92 11.92 -10.52 0.84
N TRP A 93 11.26 -10.07 1.91
CA TRP A 93 11.79 -9.94 3.26
C TRP A 93 12.79 -11.05 3.59
N LYS A 94 14.05 -10.67 3.84
CA LYS A 94 15.02 -11.48 4.55
C LYS A 94 15.47 -10.73 5.79
#